data_AF-A0A936EQB7-F1
#
_entry.id   AF-A0A936EQB7-F1
#
_cell.length_a   1.000
_cell.length_b   1.000
_cell.length_c   1.000
_cell.angle_alpha   90.00
_cell.angle_beta   90.00
_cell.angle_gamma   90.00
#
_symmetry.space_group_name_H-M   'P 1'
#
loop_
_entity.id
_entity.type
_entity.pdbx_description
1 polymer ?
#
loop_
_entity_poly.entity_id
_entity_poly.type
_entity_poly.pdbx_seq_one_letter_code
_entity_poly.pdbx_strand_id
1 'polypeptide(L)'
;MKLTAEQHAIINSKGDIKINAVAGSGKTTTIIEYAKTRPKSAKILYLAFNKSVKLEAAKKFAAKGLRHVTVETAHSLAYKNIVLRHQYKVRPQGYKTHELAELLGLQGNGEKHHEYVIANHINKFIALFCNSDKLKVQDVNYLETVGDAKAKTFVKTFYHFIETQTRSLLAKMDNGEIEITHDFYLKKFQLQNPVLPFDYILFDEGQDASPAMLDIFLKQAATKVIVGDTHQQIYSWRYAVNSLEKSVLAGFDLSNSFRFSANIASLATKVLSWKNEIAETQPVSIKGLGNSKETKTKAVIGRTNLGLLLKAIEYVTEKKNIQQIYFEGNINSYTYADEGASLYDVLNLHNNRHHLIKDALIKSMGCIKDLEEYIEKTEDAQLGMMLEIVKKYGNDIYDIIKKIKEKHVTNDDKEKAEIVFSTVHRCKGMEYDAVHLVNDFITESKVERQAHDFEKDEKKMSKLNEEINLLYVAVTRTKNTLHIPEELLPKDFPKQEQIIIIKKEEPKEIKPVVMESFNPKYGYSKYTGTKRKTYAVELIRTKYGEAYKPWTPEQDEKLTQMFNNNHSDTEIIKHFGRNAGAIRSRLNKLGLK
;
A
#
# COMPACT_ATOMS: atom_id res chain seq x y z
N MET A 1 14.47 -19.34 -25.70
CA MET A 1 15.22 -18.18 -25.19
C MET A 1 16.66 -18.62 -24.95
N LYS A 2 17.65 -17.85 -25.43
CA LYS A 2 19.06 -18.13 -25.15
C LYS A 2 19.38 -17.62 -23.74
N LEU A 3 19.98 -18.46 -22.91
CA LEU A 3 20.36 -18.09 -21.54
C LEU A 3 21.54 -17.12 -21.56
N THR A 4 21.61 -16.22 -20.57
CA THR A 4 22.75 -15.30 -20.39
C THR A 4 23.93 -16.01 -19.73
N ALA A 5 25.11 -15.39 -19.76
CA ALA A 5 26.27 -15.88 -19.02
C ALA A 5 26.00 -15.97 -17.51
N GLU A 6 25.29 -14.98 -16.95
CA GLU A 6 24.85 -14.97 -15.54
C GLU A 6 23.96 -16.17 -15.21
N GLN A 7 22.96 -16.45 -16.07
CA GLN A 7 22.09 -17.61 -15.90
C GLN A 7 22.88 -18.92 -15.99
N HIS A 8 23.82 -19.04 -16.92
CA HIS A 8 24.69 -20.21 -17.02
C HIS A 8 25.56 -20.42 -15.77
N ALA A 9 26.13 -19.34 -15.21
CA ALA A 9 26.90 -19.41 -13.99
C ALA A 9 26.06 -19.94 -12.82
N ILE A 10 24.83 -19.43 -12.67
CA ILE A 10 23.88 -19.90 -11.64
C ILE A 10 23.53 -21.38 -11.85
N ILE A 11 23.20 -21.79 -13.06
CA ILE A 11 22.82 -23.19 -13.38
C ILE A 11 23.96 -24.17 -13.09
N ASN A 12 25.21 -23.74 -13.27
CA ASN A 12 26.40 -24.56 -13.02
C ASN A 12 26.90 -24.51 -11.57
N SER A 13 26.36 -23.61 -10.75
CA SER A 13 26.74 -23.47 -9.34
C SER A 13 26.35 -24.70 -8.51
N LYS A 14 27.02 -24.85 -7.35
CA LYS A 14 26.80 -25.93 -6.37
C LYS A 14 26.71 -25.33 -4.97
N GLY A 15 26.07 -26.06 -4.07
CA GLY A 15 25.88 -25.63 -2.68
C GLY A 15 24.81 -24.55 -2.54
N ASP A 16 24.79 -23.93 -1.36
CA ASP A 16 23.79 -22.93 -1.01
C ASP A 16 24.12 -21.58 -1.67
N ILE A 17 23.15 -21.02 -2.40
CA ILE A 17 23.35 -19.79 -3.19
C ILE A 17 22.19 -18.81 -2.98
N LYS A 18 22.51 -17.52 -3.11
CA LYS A 18 21.54 -16.43 -3.25
C LYS A 18 21.68 -15.78 -4.62
N ILE A 19 20.55 -15.46 -5.23
CA ILE A 19 20.49 -14.82 -6.54
C ILE A 19 19.74 -13.49 -6.38
N ASN A 20 20.46 -12.38 -6.49
CA ASN A 20 19.84 -11.07 -6.58
C ASN A 20 19.57 -10.75 -8.04
N ALA A 21 18.34 -10.37 -8.35
CA ALA A 21 17.88 -10.25 -9.72
C ALA A 21 17.17 -8.92 -9.91
N VAL A 22 17.16 -8.39 -11.13
CA VAL A 22 16.39 -7.20 -11.47
C VAL A 22 14.99 -7.57 -12.01
N ALA A 23 14.11 -6.58 -12.14
CA ALA A 23 12.77 -6.77 -12.67
C ALA A 23 12.81 -7.32 -14.11
N GLY A 24 12.06 -8.39 -14.38
CA GLY A 24 11.98 -8.99 -15.72
C GLY A 24 13.20 -9.83 -16.12
N SER A 25 14.06 -10.20 -15.18
CA SER A 25 15.30 -10.96 -15.44
C SER A 25 15.14 -12.46 -15.73
N GLY A 26 13.92 -12.99 -15.59
CA GLY A 26 13.67 -14.41 -15.79
C GLY A 26 14.03 -15.30 -14.59
N LYS A 27 13.93 -14.80 -13.35
CA LYS A 27 14.16 -15.54 -12.09
C LYS A 27 13.60 -16.97 -12.12
N THR A 28 12.29 -17.11 -12.33
CA THR A 28 11.62 -18.41 -12.36
C THR A 28 12.15 -19.29 -13.49
N THR A 29 12.45 -18.73 -14.66
CA THR A 29 13.08 -19.48 -15.78
C THR A 29 14.46 -20.00 -15.39
N THR A 30 15.28 -19.17 -14.73
CA THR A 30 16.60 -19.57 -14.22
C THR A 30 16.47 -20.70 -13.20
N ILE A 31 15.51 -20.63 -12.26
CA ILE A 31 15.26 -21.72 -11.31
C ILE A 31 14.84 -23.01 -12.02
N ILE A 32 13.96 -22.93 -13.02
CA ILE A 32 13.50 -24.10 -13.76
C ILE A 32 14.68 -24.78 -14.48
N GLU A 33 15.53 -24.01 -15.15
CA GLU A 33 16.72 -24.57 -15.81
C GLU A 33 17.77 -25.06 -14.79
N TYR A 34 17.90 -24.42 -13.62
CA TYR A 34 18.71 -24.94 -12.52
C TYR A 34 18.21 -26.30 -12.03
N ALA A 35 16.90 -26.46 -11.81
CA ALA A 35 16.31 -27.74 -11.39
C ALA A 35 16.53 -28.84 -12.44
N LYS A 36 16.48 -28.48 -13.72
CA LYS A 36 16.68 -29.41 -14.84
C LYS A 36 18.09 -30.02 -14.88
N THR A 37 19.11 -29.33 -14.37
CA THR A 37 20.49 -29.85 -14.33
C THR A 37 20.79 -30.67 -13.07
N ARG A 38 19.82 -30.87 -12.18
CA ARG A 38 19.98 -31.72 -11.00
C ARG A 38 19.64 -33.19 -11.31
N PRO A 39 20.18 -34.15 -10.54
CA PRO A 39 19.90 -35.56 -10.75
C PRO A 39 18.39 -35.84 -10.74
N LYS A 40 17.90 -36.65 -11.67
CA LYS A 40 16.46 -37.00 -11.75
C LYS A 40 15.94 -37.74 -10.52
N SER A 41 16.83 -38.35 -9.74
CA SER A 41 16.53 -39.02 -8.46
C SER A 41 16.39 -38.04 -7.29
N ALA A 42 16.87 -36.79 -7.43
CA ALA A 42 16.80 -35.81 -6.36
C ALA A 42 15.37 -35.31 -6.16
N LYS A 43 14.97 -35.14 -4.90
CA LYS A 43 13.71 -34.53 -4.50
C LYS A 43 13.90 -33.03 -4.37
N ILE A 44 13.18 -32.26 -5.19
CA ILE A 44 13.29 -30.81 -5.20
C ILE A 44 11.98 -30.21 -4.68
N LEU A 45 12.09 -29.27 -3.76
CA LEU A 45 10.98 -28.42 -3.33
C LEU A 45 11.16 -27.03 -3.93
N TYR A 46 10.17 -26.57 -4.69
CA TYR A 46 10.06 -25.17 -5.09
C TYR A 46 9.06 -24.47 -4.16
N LEU A 47 9.53 -23.43 -3.47
CA LEU A 47 8.75 -22.56 -2.61
C LEU A 47 8.35 -21.28 -3.36
N ALA A 48 7.07 -21.16 -3.67
CA ALA A 48 6.45 -19.95 -4.19
C ALA A 48 5.99 -19.04 -3.04
N PHE A 49 6.07 -17.73 -3.25
CA PHE A 49 5.56 -16.76 -2.27
C PHE A 49 4.03 -16.80 -2.11
N ASN A 50 3.28 -16.88 -3.22
CA ASN A 50 1.82 -16.85 -3.21
C ASN A 50 1.20 -17.92 -4.12
N LYS A 51 -0.14 -18.07 -4.06
CA LYS A 51 -0.88 -19.09 -4.79
C LYS A 51 -0.82 -18.90 -6.31
N SER A 52 -0.85 -17.68 -6.84
CA SER A 52 -0.78 -17.46 -8.29
C SER A 52 0.58 -17.87 -8.84
N VAL A 53 1.67 -17.45 -8.19
CA VAL A 53 3.04 -17.86 -8.53
C VAL A 53 3.21 -19.37 -8.43
N LYS A 54 2.66 -20.01 -7.38
CA LYS A 54 2.65 -21.48 -7.23
C LYS A 54 2.03 -22.17 -8.43
N LEU A 55 0.83 -21.75 -8.83
CA LEU A 55 0.09 -22.38 -9.93
C LEU A 55 0.79 -22.19 -11.28
N GLU A 56 1.36 -21.01 -11.52
CA GLU A 56 2.14 -20.74 -12.72
C GLU A 56 3.42 -21.57 -12.77
N ALA A 57 4.19 -21.62 -11.67
CA ALA A 57 5.41 -22.41 -11.57
C ALA A 57 5.12 -23.90 -11.79
N ALA A 58 4.06 -24.44 -11.16
CA ALA A 58 3.65 -25.84 -11.34
C ALA A 58 3.39 -26.19 -12.82
N LYS A 59 2.68 -25.33 -13.55
CA LYS A 59 2.46 -25.50 -14.99
C LYS A 59 3.78 -25.49 -15.77
N LYS A 60 4.69 -24.56 -15.46
CA LYS A 60 5.99 -24.45 -16.14
C LYS A 60 6.90 -25.67 -15.87
N PHE A 61 6.98 -26.14 -14.63
CA PHE A 61 7.73 -27.37 -14.30
C PHE A 61 7.15 -28.60 -15.00
N ALA A 62 5.82 -28.74 -15.01
CA ALA A 62 5.14 -29.84 -15.69
C ALA A 62 5.40 -29.83 -17.21
N ALA A 63 5.31 -28.67 -17.85
CA ALA A 63 5.58 -28.51 -19.28
C ALA A 63 7.04 -28.87 -19.66
N LYS A 64 7.98 -28.78 -18.71
CA LYS A 64 9.38 -29.19 -18.89
C LYS A 64 9.66 -30.64 -18.50
N GLY A 65 8.64 -31.40 -18.10
CA GLY A 65 8.77 -32.81 -17.70
C GLY A 65 9.44 -33.02 -16.35
N LEU A 66 9.54 -31.98 -15.51
CA LEU A 66 10.24 -32.02 -14.22
C LEU A 66 9.30 -32.52 -13.10
N ARG A 67 8.94 -33.81 -13.16
CA ARG A 67 7.99 -34.45 -12.23
C ARG A 67 8.51 -34.65 -10.81
N HIS A 68 9.82 -34.55 -10.60
CA HIS A 68 10.48 -34.69 -9.29
C HIS A 68 10.52 -33.37 -8.49
N VAL A 69 9.94 -32.30 -9.04
CA VAL A 69 9.81 -31.00 -8.39
C VAL A 69 8.43 -30.88 -7.74
N THR A 70 8.41 -30.78 -6.42
CA THR A 70 7.21 -30.46 -5.64
C THR A 70 7.08 -28.95 -5.53
N VAL A 71 5.94 -28.39 -5.94
CA VAL A 71 5.71 -26.94 -5.98
C VAL A 71 4.71 -26.57 -4.89
N GLU A 72 5.11 -25.80 -3.90
CA GLU A 72 4.29 -25.40 -2.75
C GLU A 72 4.52 -23.94 -2.37
N THR A 73 3.60 -23.33 -1.63
CA THR A 73 3.90 -22.17 -0.78
C THR A 73 4.27 -22.62 0.63
N ALA A 74 4.98 -21.79 1.39
CA ALA A 74 5.28 -22.05 2.81
C ALA A 74 3.98 -22.32 3.60
N HIS A 75 2.93 -21.53 3.35
CA HIS A 75 1.62 -21.72 3.94
C HIS A 75 0.97 -23.05 3.56
N SER A 76 1.07 -23.53 2.32
CA SER A 76 0.50 -24.83 1.95
C SER A 76 1.27 -26.00 2.56
N LEU A 77 2.58 -25.88 2.77
CA LEU A 77 3.34 -26.89 3.53
C LEU A 77 2.90 -26.92 5.00
N ALA A 78 2.81 -25.75 5.63
CA ALA A 78 2.36 -25.64 7.00
C ALA A 78 0.92 -26.15 7.16
N TYR A 79 0.03 -25.85 6.22
CA TYR A 79 -1.35 -26.34 6.22
C TYR A 79 -1.42 -27.88 6.23
N LYS A 80 -0.63 -28.55 5.36
CA LYS A 80 -0.61 -30.03 5.32
C LYS A 80 -0.11 -30.65 6.61
N ASN A 81 0.89 -30.03 7.26
CA ASN A 81 1.53 -30.60 8.45
C ASN A 81 0.82 -30.25 9.76
N ILE A 82 0.16 -29.08 9.82
CA ILE A 82 -0.53 -28.60 11.03
C ILE A 82 -2.03 -28.82 10.92
N VAL A 83 -2.66 -28.25 9.89
CA VAL A 83 -4.13 -28.21 9.81
C VAL A 83 -4.71 -29.59 9.57
N LEU A 84 -4.24 -30.30 8.53
CA LEU A 84 -4.78 -31.62 8.18
C LEU A 84 -4.46 -32.68 9.25
N ARG A 85 -3.25 -32.62 9.81
CA ARG A 85 -2.78 -33.60 10.80
C ARG A 85 -3.50 -33.49 12.14
N HIS A 86 -3.84 -32.27 12.57
CA HIS A 86 -4.49 -31.99 13.84
C HIS A 86 -5.97 -31.62 13.72
N GLN A 87 -6.54 -31.68 12.50
CA GLN A 87 -7.95 -31.40 12.19
C GLN A 87 -8.43 -30.01 12.65
N TYR A 88 -7.55 -29.01 12.61
CA TYR A 88 -7.95 -27.64 12.94
C TYR A 88 -8.96 -27.08 11.94
N LYS A 89 -9.94 -26.32 12.44
CA LYS A 89 -10.76 -25.44 11.61
C LYS A 89 -10.00 -24.14 11.36
N VAL A 90 -9.95 -23.73 10.09
CA VAL A 90 -9.22 -22.51 9.67
C VAL A 90 -10.23 -21.43 9.37
N ARG A 91 -9.99 -20.24 9.92
CA ARG A 91 -10.74 -19.01 9.64
C ARG A 91 -9.98 -18.16 8.62
N PRO A 92 -10.35 -18.20 7.32
CA PRO A 92 -9.49 -17.64 6.27
C PRO A 92 -9.36 -16.12 6.31
N GLN A 93 -10.41 -15.43 6.75
CA GLN A 93 -10.46 -13.96 6.83
C GLN A 93 -9.90 -13.41 8.15
N GLY A 94 -9.40 -14.27 9.04
CA GLY A 94 -9.03 -13.87 10.40
C GLY A 94 -10.24 -13.41 11.21
N TYR A 95 -9.95 -12.72 12.32
CA TYR A 95 -10.95 -12.19 13.24
C TYR A 95 -11.07 -10.68 13.09
N LYS A 96 -12.30 -10.17 13.12
CA LYS A 96 -12.56 -8.73 13.18
C LYS A 96 -12.37 -8.21 14.60
N THR A 97 -12.10 -6.92 14.72
CA THR A 97 -11.83 -6.28 16.01
C THR A 97 -12.96 -6.48 17.03
N HIS A 98 -14.23 -6.39 16.62
CA HIS A 98 -15.35 -6.63 17.53
C HIS A 98 -15.45 -8.09 18.01
N GLU A 99 -15.15 -9.05 17.14
CA GLU A 99 -15.15 -10.48 17.50
C GLU A 99 -14.04 -10.80 18.49
N LEU A 100 -12.87 -10.18 18.32
CA LEU A 100 -11.77 -10.31 19.28
C LEU A 100 -12.11 -9.71 20.63
N ALA A 101 -12.77 -8.55 20.66
CA ALA A 101 -13.23 -7.94 21.89
C ALA A 101 -14.22 -8.85 22.64
N GLU A 102 -15.16 -9.46 21.91
CA GLU A 102 -16.12 -10.41 22.48
C GLU A 102 -15.46 -11.71 22.97
N LEU A 103 -14.63 -12.34 22.15
CA LEU A 103 -13.95 -13.61 22.47
C LEU A 103 -13.03 -13.53 23.69
N LEU A 104 -12.44 -12.35 23.92
CA LEU A 104 -11.56 -12.09 25.05
C LEU A 104 -12.26 -11.40 26.22
N GLY A 105 -13.57 -11.11 26.09
CA GLY A 105 -14.34 -10.41 27.12
C GLY A 105 -13.74 -9.05 27.48
N LEU A 106 -13.20 -8.32 26.49
CA LEU A 106 -12.55 -7.03 26.73
C LEU A 106 -13.60 -6.01 27.18
N GLN A 107 -13.39 -5.43 28.36
CA GLN A 107 -14.25 -4.38 28.90
C GLN A 107 -13.54 -3.02 28.77
N GLY A 108 -14.28 -1.99 28.36
CA GLY A 108 -13.77 -0.63 28.30
C GLY A 108 -13.64 0.00 29.68
N ASN A 109 -12.59 0.76 29.90
CA ASN A 109 -12.21 1.34 31.20
C ASN A 109 -12.98 2.66 31.49
N GLY A 110 -14.15 2.85 30.87
CA GLY A 110 -14.90 4.11 30.85
C GLY A 110 -14.54 5.08 29.70
N GLU A 111 -13.46 4.82 28.96
CA GLU A 111 -13.17 5.51 27.69
C GLU A 111 -13.96 4.88 26.53
N LYS A 112 -14.49 5.70 25.61
CA LYS A 112 -15.26 5.22 24.44
C LYS A 112 -14.39 4.34 23.53
N HIS A 113 -14.93 3.20 23.09
CA HIS A 113 -14.33 2.31 22.08
C HIS A 113 -12.97 1.70 22.48
N HIS A 114 -12.63 1.75 23.77
CA HIS A 114 -11.34 1.33 24.29
C HIS A 114 -11.05 -0.16 24.02
N GLU A 115 -12.07 -1.00 24.20
CA GLU A 115 -12.04 -2.43 23.93
C GLU A 115 -11.65 -2.76 22.49
N TYR A 116 -12.13 -1.97 21.52
CA TYR A 116 -11.80 -2.15 20.10
C TYR A 116 -10.37 -1.71 19.78
N VAL A 117 -9.86 -0.67 20.44
CA VAL A 117 -8.46 -0.25 20.28
C VAL A 117 -7.53 -1.36 20.80
N ILE A 118 -7.82 -1.93 21.99
CA ILE A 118 -7.06 -3.06 22.53
C ILE A 118 -7.13 -4.27 21.60
N ALA A 119 -8.32 -4.66 21.15
CA ALA A 119 -8.50 -5.79 20.24
C ALA A 119 -7.71 -5.62 18.93
N ASN A 120 -7.68 -4.42 18.37
CA ASN A 120 -6.88 -4.12 17.17
C ASN A 120 -5.38 -4.33 17.42
N HIS A 121 -4.86 -3.84 18.56
CA HIS A 121 -3.45 -4.05 18.92
C HIS A 121 -3.12 -5.51 19.21
N ILE A 122 -4.02 -6.27 19.84
CA ILE A 122 -3.86 -7.72 20.03
C ILE A 122 -3.73 -8.42 18.67
N ASN A 123 -4.60 -8.10 17.72
CA ASN A 123 -4.56 -8.68 16.37
C ASN A 123 -3.22 -8.38 15.67
N LYS A 124 -2.75 -7.13 15.76
CA LYS A 124 -1.45 -6.70 15.21
C LYS A 124 -0.27 -7.38 15.90
N PHE A 125 -0.33 -7.61 17.21
CA PHE A 125 0.73 -8.30 17.95
C PHE A 125 0.77 -9.80 17.59
N ILE A 126 -0.39 -10.46 17.45
CA ILE A 126 -0.45 -11.84 16.93
C ILE A 126 0.20 -11.93 15.55
N ALA A 127 -0.20 -11.06 14.62
CA ALA A 127 0.33 -11.07 13.27
C ALA A 127 1.86 -10.85 13.26
N LEU A 128 2.37 -9.94 14.10
CA LEU A 128 3.80 -9.72 14.28
C LEU A 128 4.51 -10.97 14.82
N PHE A 129 4.01 -11.55 15.92
CA PHE A 129 4.61 -12.75 16.52
C PHE A 129 4.62 -13.92 15.54
N CYS A 130 3.50 -14.16 14.85
CA CYS A 130 3.35 -15.29 13.94
C CYS A 130 4.25 -15.20 12.71
N ASN A 131 4.62 -13.98 12.30
CA ASN A 131 5.56 -13.78 11.20
C ASN A 131 7.02 -13.62 11.65
N SER A 132 7.28 -13.50 12.97
CA SER A 132 8.64 -13.44 13.53
C SER A 132 9.30 -14.82 13.63
N ASP A 133 10.62 -14.83 13.81
CA ASP A 133 11.44 -16.01 14.14
C ASP A 133 11.44 -16.35 15.65
N LYS A 134 10.87 -15.48 16.49
CA LYS A 134 10.89 -15.59 17.95
C LYS A 134 10.07 -16.77 18.47
N LEU A 135 10.55 -17.45 19.51
CA LEU A 135 9.89 -18.63 20.03
C LEU A 135 8.71 -18.30 20.96
N LYS A 136 8.76 -17.15 21.64
CA LYS A 136 7.73 -16.71 22.58
C LYS A 136 7.24 -15.30 22.22
N VAL A 137 5.99 -15.00 22.57
CA VAL A 137 5.37 -13.68 22.37
C VAL A 137 6.17 -12.60 23.11
N GLN A 138 6.67 -12.92 24.30
CA GLN A 138 7.44 -12.02 25.15
C GLN A 138 8.78 -11.60 24.55
N ASP A 139 9.32 -12.38 23.61
CA ASP A 139 10.59 -12.07 22.93
C ASP A 139 10.40 -11.06 21.78
N VAL A 140 9.16 -10.62 21.54
CA VAL A 140 8.80 -9.66 20.49
C VAL A 140 8.46 -8.32 21.12
N ASN A 141 9.17 -7.27 20.70
CA ASN A 141 8.89 -5.90 21.12
C ASN A 141 7.81 -5.26 20.24
N TYR A 142 6.54 -5.45 20.59
CA TYR A 142 5.44 -4.86 19.82
C TYR A 142 5.45 -3.32 19.84
N LEU A 143 5.89 -2.72 20.94
CA LEU A 143 5.87 -1.26 21.12
C LEU A 143 6.75 -0.53 20.10
N GLU A 144 7.84 -1.15 19.67
CA GLU A 144 8.71 -0.61 18.62
C GLU A 144 8.04 -0.55 17.25
N THR A 145 6.99 -1.35 17.02
CA THR A 145 6.27 -1.36 15.74
C THR A 145 5.26 -0.22 15.60
N VAL A 146 4.81 0.36 16.71
CA VAL A 146 3.84 1.46 16.76
C VAL A 146 4.53 2.80 16.48
N GLY A 147 4.04 3.55 15.49
CA GLY A 147 4.66 4.79 15.01
C GLY A 147 4.05 6.07 15.57
N ASP A 148 2.72 6.14 15.58
CA ASP A 148 1.96 7.30 16.05
C ASP A 148 2.17 7.53 17.55
N ALA A 149 2.32 8.80 17.95
CA ALA A 149 2.63 9.15 19.32
C ALA A 149 1.49 8.80 20.29
N LYS A 150 0.23 8.97 19.88
CA LYS A 150 -0.94 8.61 20.69
C LYS A 150 -1.09 7.10 20.77
N ALA A 151 -0.97 6.41 19.64
CA ALA A 151 -0.99 4.94 19.61
C ALA A 151 0.13 4.35 20.49
N LYS A 152 1.35 4.87 20.38
CA LYS A 152 2.50 4.40 21.17
C LYS A 152 2.32 4.66 22.67
N THR A 153 1.74 5.81 23.03
CA THR A 153 1.39 6.11 24.42
C THR A 153 0.34 5.15 24.95
N PHE A 154 -0.71 4.89 24.16
CA PHE A 154 -1.74 3.92 24.49
C PHE A 154 -1.16 2.52 24.71
N VAL A 155 -0.41 2.00 23.73
CA VAL A 155 0.19 0.66 23.79
C VAL A 155 1.16 0.55 24.96
N LYS A 156 1.95 1.60 25.25
CA LYS A 156 2.85 1.60 26.42
C LYS A 156 2.08 1.45 27.73
N THR A 157 0.96 2.16 27.88
CA THR A 157 0.11 2.09 29.08
C THR A 157 -0.52 0.71 29.26
N PHE A 158 -0.96 0.08 28.17
CA PHE A 158 -1.68 -1.21 28.21
C PHE A 158 -0.85 -2.42 27.80
N TYR A 159 0.49 -2.28 27.69
CA TYR A 159 1.34 -3.28 27.05
C TYR A 159 1.19 -4.67 27.66
N HIS A 160 1.27 -4.77 29.00
CA HIS A 160 1.18 -6.04 29.71
C HIS A 160 -0.18 -6.72 29.52
N PHE A 161 -1.25 -5.92 29.47
CA PHE A 161 -2.60 -6.44 29.20
C PHE A 161 -2.72 -6.94 27.76
N ILE A 162 -2.29 -6.15 26.77
CA ILE A 162 -2.28 -6.52 25.35
C ILE A 162 -1.47 -7.82 25.14
N GLU A 163 -0.28 -7.93 25.74
CA GLU A 163 0.57 -9.13 25.67
C GLU A 163 -0.12 -10.35 26.28
N THR A 164 -0.72 -10.20 27.47
CA THR A 164 -1.44 -11.29 28.16
C THR A 164 -2.61 -11.79 27.33
N GLN A 165 -3.41 -10.88 26.78
CA GLN A 165 -4.54 -11.22 25.93
C GLN A 165 -4.11 -11.81 24.58
N THR A 166 -2.98 -11.35 24.02
CA THR A 166 -2.34 -11.94 22.83
C THR A 166 -2.02 -13.42 23.07
N ARG A 167 -1.39 -13.74 24.21
CA ARG A 167 -1.08 -15.12 24.60
C ARG A 167 -2.33 -15.95 24.85
N SER A 168 -3.34 -15.38 25.53
CA SER A 168 -4.63 -16.03 25.76
C SER A 168 -5.30 -16.45 24.45
N LEU A 169 -5.37 -15.53 23.48
CA LEU A 169 -5.99 -15.80 22.18
C LEU A 169 -5.23 -16.86 21.37
N LEU A 170 -3.90 -16.83 21.37
CA LEU A 170 -3.06 -17.87 20.76
C LEU A 170 -3.27 -19.23 21.42
N ALA A 171 -3.41 -19.28 22.76
CA ALA A 171 -3.71 -20.53 23.47
C ALA A 171 -5.08 -21.09 23.10
N LYS A 172 -6.10 -20.24 22.96
CA LYS A 172 -7.43 -20.66 22.47
C LYS A 172 -7.38 -21.27 21.07
N MET A 173 -6.59 -20.68 20.16
CA MET A 173 -6.33 -21.25 18.84
C MET A 173 -5.61 -22.61 18.94
N ASP A 174 -4.60 -22.72 19.80
CA ASP A 174 -3.81 -23.94 19.96
C ASP A 174 -4.63 -25.09 20.54
N ASN A 175 -5.48 -24.80 21.52
CA ASN A 175 -6.41 -25.74 22.14
C ASN A 175 -7.58 -26.14 21.22
N GLY A 176 -7.78 -25.45 20.10
CA GLY A 176 -8.93 -25.67 19.20
C GLY A 176 -10.26 -25.16 19.75
N GLU A 177 -10.24 -24.29 20.77
CA GLU A 177 -11.43 -23.61 21.31
C GLU A 177 -12.02 -22.64 20.30
N ILE A 178 -11.17 -22.06 19.46
CA ILE A 178 -11.53 -21.17 18.35
C ILE A 178 -10.80 -21.58 17.08
N GLU A 179 -11.29 -21.11 15.93
CA GLU A 179 -10.66 -21.38 14.65
C GLU A 179 -9.27 -20.73 14.54
N ILE A 180 -8.34 -21.37 13.84
CA ILE A 180 -6.98 -20.84 13.68
C ILE A 180 -6.84 -20.00 12.42
N THR A 181 -5.88 -19.08 12.40
CA THR A 181 -5.60 -18.23 11.23
C THR A 181 -4.48 -18.79 10.35
N HIS A 182 -4.30 -18.19 9.17
CA HIS A 182 -3.20 -18.54 8.25
C HIS A 182 -1.82 -18.35 8.89
N ASP A 183 -1.62 -17.23 9.57
CA ASP A 183 -0.37 -16.90 10.24
C ASP A 183 -0.13 -17.82 11.44
N PHE A 184 -1.19 -18.20 12.18
CA PHE A 184 -1.06 -19.11 13.32
C PHE A 184 -0.49 -20.47 12.93
N TYR A 185 -1.06 -21.14 11.91
CA TYR A 185 -0.56 -22.48 11.56
C TYR A 185 0.84 -22.42 10.96
N LEU A 186 1.21 -21.32 10.27
CA LEU A 186 2.58 -21.14 9.77
C LEU A 186 3.54 -20.99 10.95
N LYS A 187 3.16 -20.20 11.96
CA LYS A 187 3.94 -20.05 13.20
C LYS A 187 4.09 -21.38 13.93
N LYS A 188 2.99 -22.11 14.13
CA LYS A 188 3.02 -23.44 14.77
C LYS A 188 3.92 -24.41 14.00
N PHE A 189 3.88 -24.38 12.67
CA PHE A 189 4.78 -25.16 11.83
C PHE A 189 6.24 -24.78 12.03
N GLN A 190 6.57 -23.48 12.08
CA GLN A 190 7.93 -23.00 12.37
C GLN A 190 8.41 -23.46 13.75
N LEU A 191 7.57 -23.34 14.78
CA LEU A 191 7.90 -23.74 16.15
C LEU A 191 8.14 -25.25 16.32
N GLN A 192 7.57 -26.09 15.43
CA GLN A 192 7.85 -27.53 15.40
C GLN A 192 9.24 -27.88 14.88
N ASN A 193 10.03 -26.92 14.37
CA ASN A 193 11.34 -27.14 13.73
C ASN A 193 11.29 -28.28 12.69
N PRO A 194 10.50 -28.12 11.61
CA PRO A 194 10.20 -29.21 10.70
C PRO A 194 11.43 -29.61 9.89
N VAL A 195 11.58 -30.91 9.64
CA VAL A 195 12.58 -31.46 8.73
C VAL A 195 11.88 -31.85 7.43
N LEU A 196 12.22 -31.16 6.35
CA LEU A 196 11.60 -31.38 5.05
C LEU A 196 12.43 -32.42 4.25
N PRO A 197 11.80 -33.48 3.69
CA PRO A 197 12.50 -34.58 3.04
C PRO A 197 12.88 -34.27 1.58
N PHE A 198 13.66 -33.21 1.36
CA PHE A 198 14.12 -32.76 0.05
C PHE A 198 15.63 -32.58 0.01
N ASP A 199 16.23 -32.85 -1.15
CA ASP A 199 17.67 -32.64 -1.37
C ASP A 199 17.97 -31.19 -1.76
N TYR A 200 16.99 -30.52 -2.39
CA TYR A 200 17.08 -29.12 -2.81
C TYR A 200 15.81 -28.36 -2.43
N ILE A 201 15.97 -27.12 -1.97
CA ILE A 201 14.87 -26.18 -1.77
C ILE A 201 15.16 -24.89 -2.54
N LEU A 202 14.27 -24.56 -3.47
CA LEU A 202 14.36 -23.42 -4.38
C LEU A 202 13.29 -22.41 -3.97
N PHE A 203 13.67 -21.29 -3.36
CA PHE A 203 12.77 -20.28 -2.86
C PHE A 203 12.73 -19.07 -3.83
N ASP A 204 11.61 -18.91 -4.53
CA ASP A 204 11.36 -17.78 -5.43
C ASP A 204 10.68 -16.61 -4.71
N GLU A 205 10.94 -15.38 -5.18
CA GLU A 205 10.54 -14.12 -4.54
C GLU A 205 10.98 -14.04 -3.07
N GLY A 206 12.20 -14.52 -2.80
CA GLY A 206 12.76 -14.63 -1.46
C GLY A 206 12.74 -13.31 -0.69
N GLN A 207 12.86 -12.15 -1.37
CA GLN A 207 12.83 -10.82 -0.73
C GLN A 207 11.55 -10.54 0.06
N ASP A 208 10.46 -11.25 -0.23
CA ASP A 208 9.16 -11.05 0.44
C ASP A 208 8.92 -12.03 1.59
N ALA A 209 9.89 -12.90 1.89
CA ALA A 209 9.77 -13.88 2.97
C ALA A 209 9.73 -13.19 4.35
N SER A 210 8.82 -13.63 5.21
CA SER A 210 8.83 -13.25 6.62
C SER A 210 9.94 -14.00 7.38
N PRO A 211 10.40 -13.49 8.53
CA PRO A 211 11.37 -14.18 9.38
C PRO A 211 10.99 -15.63 9.71
N ALA A 212 9.71 -15.92 9.96
CA ALA A 212 9.23 -17.28 10.18
C ALA A 212 9.46 -18.21 8.97
N MET A 213 9.21 -17.73 7.75
CA MET A 213 9.45 -18.51 6.53
C MET A 213 10.94 -18.75 6.29
N LEU A 214 11.77 -17.74 6.53
CA LEU A 214 13.23 -17.84 6.40
C LEU A 214 13.81 -18.79 7.44
N ASP A 215 13.33 -18.76 8.68
CA ASP A 215 13.78 -19.68 9.73
C ASP A 215 13.51 -21.14 9.34
N ILE A 216 12.31 -21.44 8.81
CA ILE A 216 12.01 -22.77 8.26
C ILE A 216 12.99 -23.12 7.15
N PHE A 217 13.19 -22.24 6.16
CA PHE A 217 14.04 -22.49 5.00
C PHE A 217 15.51 -22.72 5.37
N LEU A 218 16.08 -21.86 6.22
CA LEU A 218 17.52 -21.87 6.56
C LEU A 218 17.91 -23.08 7.42
N LYS A 219 17.00 -23.59 8.25
CA LYS A 219 17.24 -24.78 9.10
C LYS A 219 17.22 -26.11 8.34
N GLN A 220 16.89 -26.13 7.05
CA GLN A 220 16.84 -27.37 6.28
C GLN A 220 18.23 -27.84 5.88
N ALA A 221 18.45 -29.16 5.98
CA ALA A 221 19.69 -29.82 5.55
C ALA A 221 19.87 -29.84 4.01
N ALA A 222 18.80 -29.52 3.26
CA ALA A 222 18.81 -29.44 1.82
C ALA A 222 19.79 -28.37 1.29
N THR A 223 20.19 -28.51 0.03
CA THR A 223 20.81 -27.42 -0.72
C THR A 223 19.80 -26.29 -0.92
N LYS A 224 20.15 -25.09 -0.47
CA LYS A 224 19.26 -23.92 -0.42
C LYS A 224 19.58 -22.95 -1.55
N VAL A 225 18.60 -22.68 -2.39
CA VAL A 225 18.68 -21.67 -3.44
C VAL A 225 17.59 -20.65 -3.19
N ILE A 226 17.96 -19.40 -2.92
CA ILE A 226 17.00 -18.30 -2.78
C ILE A 226 17.21 -17.28 -3.89
N VAL A 227 16.15 -16.88 -4.57
CA VAL A 227 16.20 -15.84 -5.61
C VAL A 227 15.16 -14.78 -5.35
N GLY A 228 15.49 -13.55 -5.70
CA GLY A 228 14.55 -12.45 -5.61
C GLY A 228 15.14 -11.17 -6.16
N ASP A 229 14.45 -10.06 -5.93
CA ASP A 229 14.90 -8.71 -6.29
C ASP A 229 14.82 -7.85 -5.03
N THR A 230 15.96 -7.49 -4.44
CA THR A 230 16.01 -6.66 -3.21
C THR A 230 15.30 -5.31 -3.39
N HIS A 231 15.22 -4.80 -4.61
CA HIS A 231 14.56 -3.55 -4.95
C HIS A 231 13.05 -3.72 -5.22
N GLN A 232 12.54 -4.95 -5.28
CA GLN A 232 11.09 -5.23 -5.29
C GLN A 232 10.53 -5.59 -3.91
N GLN A 233 11.31 -5.50 -2.84
CA GLN A 233 10.79 -5.73 -1.48
C GLN A 233 9.85 -4.59 -1.08
N ILE A 234 8.53 -4.87 -1.10
CA ILE A 234 7.44 -3.89 -0.86
C ILE A 234 6.30 -4.47 0.00
N TYR A 235 6.58 -5.54 0.74
CA TYR A 235 5.60 -6.20 1.62
C TYR A 235 6.04 -6.12 3.09
N SER A 236 6.73 -5.04 3.51
CA SER A 236 7.14 -4.88 4.91
C SER A 236 5.95 -4.88 5.87
N TRP A 237 4.78 -4.39 5.41
CA TRP A 237 3.51 -4.43 6.12
C TRP A 237 2.97 -5.85 6.35
N ARG A 238 3.48 -6.85 5.61
CA ARG A 238 3.29 -8.30 5.84
C ARG A 238 4.51 -8.92 6.55
N TYR A 239 5.31 -8.10 7.23
CA TYR A 239 6.51 -8.51 7.98
C TYR A 239 7.61 -9.14 7.11
N ALA A 240 7.60 -8.90 5.79
CA ALA A 240 8.69 -9.29 4.93
C ALA A 240 9.98 -8.54 5.33
N VAL A 241 11.10 -9.25 5.38
CA VAL A 241 12.41 -8.67 5.67
C VAL A 241 13.31 -8.76 4.44
N ASN A 242 14.36 -7.95 4.37
CA ASN A 242 15.37 -8.03 3.30
C ASN A 242 16.21 -9.33 3.42
N SER A 243 15.58 -10.44 3.07
CA SER A 243 16.07 -11.80 3.27
C SER A 243 17.33 -12.12 2.46
N LEU A 244 17.44 -11.53 1.26
CA LEU A 244 18.56 -11.73 0.36
C LEU A 244 19.84 -11.07 0.91
N GLU A 245 19.71 -9.92 1.55
CA GLU A 245 20.85 -9.26 2.21
C GLU A 245 21.26 -9.99 3.50
N LYS A 246 20.30 -10.49 4.28
CA LYS A 246 20.57 -11.26 5.50
C LYS A 246 21.20 -12.63 5.25
N SER A 247 21.13 -13.12 4.01
CA SER A 247 21.66 -14.42 3.62
C SER A 247 23.18 -14.36 3.40
N VAL A 248 23.96 -15.15 4.14
CA VAL A 248 25.44 -15.28 4.01
C VAL A 248 25.84 -16.22 2.86
N LEU A 249 24.89 -16.55 1.97
CA LEU A 249 25.11 -17.49 0.88
C LEU A 249 25.93 -16.87 -0.26
N ALA A 250 26.56 -17.74 -1.07
CA ALA A 250 27.29 -17.31 -2.26
C ALA A 250 26.36 -16.56 -3.22
N GLY A 251 26.75 -15.34 -3.58
CA GLY A 251 25.91 -14.41 -4.35
C GLY A 251 26.10 -14.51 -5.86
N PHE A 252 24.99 -14.46 -6.59
CA PHE A 252 24.93 -14.29 -8.04
C PHE A 252 23.98 -13.16 -8.39
N ASP A 253 24.23 -12.50 -9.52
CA ASP A 253 23.39 -11.42 -10.02
C ASP A 253 22.72 -11.79 -11.34
N LEU A 254 21.49 -11.30 -11.54
CA LEU A 254 20.79 -11.29 -12.82
C LEU A 254 20.46 -9.85 -13.22
N SER A 255 21.30 -9.23 -14.03
CA SER A 255 21.23 -7.80 -14.39
C SER A 255 20.43 -7.51 -15.66
N ASN A 256 20.10 -8.54 -16.44
CA ASN A 256 19.47 -8.41 -17.75
C ASN A 256 17.95 -8.53 -17.64
N SER A 257 17.19 -7.45 -17.91
CA SER A 257 15.74 -7.47 -17.99
C SER A 257 15.27 -7.78 -19.42
N PHE A 258 14.39 -8.76 -19.57
CA PHE A 258 13.77 -9.09 -20.85
C PHE A 258 12.38 -8.45 -21.03
N ARG A 259 11.91 -7.71 -20.01
CA ARG A 259 10.58 -7.11 -20.00
C ARG A 259 10.56 -5.78 -20.73
N PHE A 260 11.53 -4.91 -20.45
CA PHE A 260 11.55 -3.52 -20.90
C PHE A 260 12.90 -3.15 -21.52
N SER A 261 12.90 -2.04 -22.25
CA SER A 261 14.05 -1.53 -23.01
C SER A 261 15.11 -0.87 -22.13
N ALA A 262 16.26 -0.56 -22.73
CA ALA A 262 17.33 0.22 -22.09
C ALA A 262 16.86 1.58 -21.56
N ASN A 263 15.86 2.21 -22.20
CA ASN A 263 15.29 3.49 -21.76
C ASN A 263 14.62 3.37 -20.38
N ILE A 264 13.70 2.41 -20.24
CA ILE A 264 13.03 2.12 -18.97
C ILE A 264 14.05 1.64 -17.92
N ALA A 265 15.06 0.86 -18.33
CA ALA A 265 16.14 0.44 -17.44
C ALA A 265 16.92 1.63 -16.89
N SER A 266 17.26 2.61 -17.72
CA SER A 266 17.94 3.83 -17.31
C SER A 266 17.14 4.63 -16.29
N LEU A 267 15.83 4.77 -16.49
CA LEU A 267 14.95 5.43 -15.51
C LEU A 267 14.91 4.65 -14.20
N ALA A 268 14.71 3.33 -14.27
CA ALA A 268 14.67 2.46 -13.09
C ALA A 268 15.96 2.54 -12.27
N THR A 269 17.14 2.49 -12.92
CA THR A 269 18.44 2.66 -12.28
C THR A 269 18.55 4.03 -11.61
N LYS A 270 18.10 5.10 -12.28
CA LYS A 270 18.18 6.45 -11.72
C LYS A 270 17.24 6.63 -10.51
N VAL A 271 16.03 6.08 -10.55
CA VAL A 271 15.14 6.02 -9.37
C VAL A 271 15.80 5.26 -8.22
N LEU A 272 16.46 4.13 -8.49
CA LEU A 272 17.17 3.38 -7.45
C LEU A 272 18.38 4.12 -6.89
N SER A 273 19.01 5.01 -7.66
CA SER A 273 20.13 5.83 -7.18
C SER A 273 19.74 6.79 -6.07
N TRP A 274 18.46 7.11 -5.90
CA TRP A 274 17.96 7.89 -4.75
C TRP A 274 18.22 7.21 -3.41
N LYS A 275 18.48 5.90 -3.40
CA LYS A 275 18.88 5.19 -2.17
C LYS A 275 20.23 5.65 -1.62
N ASN A 276 21.07 6.28 -2.43
CA ASN A 276 22.33 6.86 -1.97
C ASN A 276 22.13 8.00 -0.96
N GLU A 277 20.96 8.63 -0.95
CA GLU A 277 20.60 9.61 0.08
C GLU A 277 20.36 8.95 1.45
N ILE A 278 20.03 7.66 1.47
CA ILE A 278 19.70 6.90 2.69
C ILE A 278 20.96 6.23 3.25
N ALA A 279 21.71 5.56 2.39
CA ALA A 279 22.93 4.86 2.74
C ALA A 279 23.81 4.72 1.50
N GLU A 280 25.13 4.58 1.68
CA GLU A 280 26.01 4.26 0.56
C GLU A 280 25.60 2.92 -0.06
N THR A 281 25.19 2.94 -1.33
CA THR A 281 24.80 1.73 -2.07
C THR A 281 25.68 1.50 -3.28
N GLN A 282 25.91 0.23 -3.60
CA GLN A 282 26.57 -0.14 -4.85
C GLN A 282 25.65 0.20 -6.04
N PRO A 283 26.19 0.74 -7.14
CA PRO A 283 25.39 1.04 -8.32
C PRO A 283 24.65 -0.20 -8.84
N VAL A 284 23.33 -0.10 -8.95
CA VAL A 284 22.51 -1.19 -9.49
C VAL A 284 22.63 -1.19 -11.01
N SER A 285 23.12 -2.29 -11.57
CA SER A 285 23.23 -2.46 -13.03
C SER A 285 21.98 -3.14 -13.59
N ILE A 286 21.21 -2.42 -14.39
CA ILE A 286 20.02 -2.94 -15.08
C ILE A 286 20.21 -2.76 -16.59
N LYS A 287 20.20 -3.88 -17.33
CA LYS A 287 20.28 -3.90 -18.79
C LYS A 287 18.91 -4.26 -19.37
N GLY A 288 18.24 -3.31 -20.01
CA GLY A 288 16.95 -3.55 -20.67
C GLY A 288 17.12 -4.14 -22.07
N LEU A 289 16.76 -5.41 -22.23
CA LEU A 289 16.79 -6.18 -23.47
C LEU A 289 15.40 -6.35 -24.11
N GLY A 290 14.35 -5.84 -23.45
CA GLY A 290 12.98 -5.87 -23.96
C GLY A 290 12.81 -4.94 -25.17
N ASN A 291 12.07 -5.39 -26.16
CA ASN A 291 11.86 -4.70 -27.43
C ASN A 291 10.38 -4.70 -27.89
N SER A 292 9.44 -4.93 -26.97
CA SER A 292 8.01 -4.92 -27.29
C SER A 292 7.59 -3.56 -27.83
N LYS A 293 6.82 -3.57 -28.92
CA LYS A 293 6.15 -2.40 -29.49
C LYS A 293 4.63 -2.50 -29.40
N GLU A 294 4.11 -3.56 -28.79
CA GLU A 294 2.68 -3.76 -28.63
C GLU A 294 2.12 -2.81 -27.57
N THR A 295 0.82 -2.49 -27.67
CA THR A 295 0.06 -1.72 -26.68
C THR A 295 -1.35 -2.31 -26.56
N LYS A 296 -1.44 -3.56 -26.09
CA LYS A 296 -2.72 -4.27 -25.90
C LYS A 296 -3.28 -4.03 -24.50
N THR A 297 -2.40 -4.02 -23.51
CA THR A 297 -2.75 -3.89 -22.09
C THR A 297 -2.31 -2.54 -21.55
N LYS A 298 -3.24 -1.81 -20.93
CA LYS A 298 -3.00 -0.50 -20.31
C LYS A 298 -3.35 -0.55 -18.84
N ALA A 299 -2.48 -0.01 -17.98
CA ALA A 299 -2.74 0.08 -16.56
C ALA A 299 -2.46 1.46 -15.97
N VAL A 300 -3.33 1.92 -15.08
CA VAL A 300 -3.06 3.00 -14.13
C VAL A 300 -2.55 2.38 -12.84
N ILE A 301 -1.36 2.77 -12.41
CA ILE A 301 -0.73 2.28 -11.18
C ILE A 301 -0.61 3.43 -10.19
N GLY A 302 -1.19 3.24 -9.01
CA GLY A 302 -1.10 4.19 -7.89
C GLY A 302 -0.39 3.59 -6.68
N ARG A 303 0.22 4.45 -5.86
CA ARG A 303 0.80 4.07 -4.56
C ARG A 303 -0.30 3.76 -3.55
N THR A 304 -1.37 4.56 -3.57
CA THR A 304 -2.48 4.53 -2.63
C THR A 304 -3.79 4.16 -3.30
N ASN A 305 -4.69 3.55 -2.53
CA ASN A 305 -6.06 3.31 -2.98
C ASN A 305 -6.80 4.63 -3.26
N LEU A 306 -6.51 5.70 -2.51
CA LEU A 306 -7.06 7.04 -2.72
C LEU A 306 -6.63 7.61 -4.07
N GLY A 307 -5.34 7.69 -4.33
CA GLY A 307 -4.80 8.22 -5.59
C GLY A 307 -5.37 7.47 -6.80
N LEU A 308 -5.49 6.14 -6.69
CA LEU A 308 -6.08 5.33 -7.75
C LEU A 308 -7.57 5.61 -7.94
N LEU A 309 -8.34 5.72 -6.86
CA LEU A 309 -9.76 6.06 -6.94
C LEU A 309 -9.94 7.46 -7.55
N LEU A 310 -9.18 8.46 -7.10
CA LEU A 310 -9.18 9.80 -7.67
C LEU A 310 -8.90 9.80 -9.18
N LYS A 311 -7.92 9.01 -9.62
CA LYS A 311 -7.59 8.88 -11.03
C LYS A 311 -8.70 8.17 -11.80
N ALA A 312 -9.35 7.16 -11.21
CA ALA A 312 -10.51 6.52 -11.82
C ALA A 312 -11.68 7.49 -11.97
N ILE A 313 -11.92 8.37 -10.98
CA ILE A 313 -12.94 9.42 -11.07
C ILE A 313 -12.65 10.32 -12.27
N GLU A 314 -11.44 10.86 -12.37
CA GLU A 314 -10.99 11.70 -13.50
C GLU A 314 -11.24 11.01 -14.85
N TYR A 315 -10.89 9.72 -14.96
CA TYR A 315 -11.10 8.93 -16.17
C TYR A 315 -12.60 8.75 -16.49
N VAL A 316 -13.45 8.56 -15.48
CA VAL A 316 -14.88 8.34 -15.69
C VAL A 316 -15.64 9.65 -15.94
N THR A 317 -15.20 10.77 -15.36
CA THR A 317 -15.87 12.08 -15.45
C THR A 317 -15.37 12.94 -16.61
N GLU A 318 -14.07 12.96 -16.86
CA GLU A 318 -13.43 13.88 -17.82
C GLU A 318 -13.12 13.19 -19.15
N LYS A 319 -12.66 11.92 -19.12
CA LYS A 319 -12.39 11.13 -20.33
C LYS A 319 -13.62 10.35 -20.78
N LYS A 320 -14.55 11.06 -21.41
CA LYS A 320 -15.86 10.54 -21.88
C LYS A 320 -15.81 9.27 -22.75
N ASN A 321 -14.65 8.90 -23.30
CA ASN A 321 -14.51 7.80 -24.25
C ASN A 321 -14.22 6.43 -23.62
N ILE A 322 -13.90 6.34 -22.32
CA ILE A 322 -13.60 5.05 -21.69
C ILE A 322 -14.89 4.46 -21.10
N GLN A 323 -15.24 3.26 -21.55
CA GLN A 323 -16.46 2.55 -21.19
C GLN A 323 -16.20 1.35 -20.28
N GLN A 324 -15.07 0.66 -20.46
CA GLN A 324 -14.76 -0.57 -19.74
C GLN A 324 -13.48 -0.44 -18.92
N ILE A 325 -13.64 -0.43 -17.60
CA ILE A 325 -12.52 -0.35 -16.65
C ILE A 325 -12.46 -1.58 -15.76
N TYR A 326 -11.27 -1.96 -15.32
CA TYR A 326 -11.09 -3.06 -14.39
C TYR A 326 -10.28 -2.61 -13.18
N PHE A 327 -10.59 -3.12 -11.99
CA PHE A 327 -9.83 -2.88 -10.76
C PHE A 327 -9.21 -4.18 -10.30
N GLU A 328 -7.89 -4.20 -10.12
CA GLU A 328 -7.20 -5.38 -9.62
C GLU A 328 -7.67 -5.73 -8.20
N GLY A 329 -8.11 -6.98 -8.04
CA GLY A 329 -8.67 -7.51 -6.80
C GLY A 329 -9.97 -6.83 -6.34
N ASN A 330 -10.84 -6.48 -7.30
CA ASN A 330 -12.21 -6.02 -7.13
C ASN A 330 -12.34 -4.59 -6.57
N ILE A 331 -13.26 -3.80 -7.13
CA ILE A 331 -13.62 -2.45 -6.68
C ILE A 331 -14.02 -2.38 -5.19
N ASN A 332 -14.52 -3.49 -4.62
CA ASN A 332 -14.89 -3.57 -3.21
C ASN A 332 -13.69 -3.28 -2.30
N SER A 333 -12.48 -3.66 -2.69
CA SER A 333 -11.28 -3.37 -1.91
C SER A 333 -10.90 -1.89 -1.79
N TYR A 334 -11.57 -1.02 -2.56
CA TYR A 334 -11.42 0.43 -2.53
C TYR A 334 -12.60 1.13 -1.83
N THR A 335 -13.67 0.38 -1.55
CA THR A 335 -14.92 0.91 -0.97
C THR A 335 -15.25 0.25 0.38
N TYR A 336 -14.49 -0.78 0.78
CA TYR A 336 -14.58 -1.48 2.04
C TYR A 336 -13.21 -1.58 2.70
N ALA A 337 -13.18 -1.46 4.02
CA ALA A 337 -12.03 -1.75 4.86
C ALA A 337 -11.97 -3.26 5.13
N ASP A 338 -10.82 -3.76 5.53
CA ASP A 338 -10.57 -5.18 5.83
C ASP A 338 -11.50 -5.68 6.96
N GLU A 339 -11.88 -4.79 7.89
CA GLU A 339 -12.83 -5.10 8.97
C GLU A 339 -14.31 -5.12 8.51
N GLY A 340 -14.58 -4.68 7.28
CA GLY A 340 -15.91 -4.70 6.66
C GLY A 340 -16.65 -3.36 6.64
N ALA A 341 -16.12 -2.35 7.33
CA ALA A 341 -16.65 -0.98 7.25
C ALA A 341 -16.62 -0.48 5.81
N SER A 342 -17.75 0.05 5.33
CA SER A 342 -17.83 0.60 3.98
C SER A 342 -17.61 2.11 3.98
N LEU A 343 -17.25 2.63 2.81
CA LEU A 343 -17.20 4.06 2.54
C LEU A 343 -18.55 4.75 2.82
N TYR A 344 -19.67 4.03 2.62
CA TYR A 344 -21.00 4.52 2.95
C TYR A 344 -21.28 4.56 4.45
N ASP A 345 -20.72 3.64 5.24
CA ASP A 345 -20.82 3.69 6.71
C ASP A 345 -20.14 4.95 7.25
N VAL A 346 -18.94 5.25 6.77
CA VAL A 346 -18.20 6.47 7.14
C VAL A 346 -18.92 7.73 6.67
N LEU A 347 -19.51 7.71 5.47
CA LEU A 347 -20.32 8.82 4.96
C LEU A 347 -21.59 9.05 5.81
N ASN A 348 -22.27 7.97 6.20
CA ASN A 348 -23.46 8.06 7.03
C ASN A 348 -23.11 8.56 8.44
N LEU A 349 -21.96 8.16 9.00
CA LEU A 349 -21.44 8.75 10.24
C LEU A 349 -21.16 10.25 10.08
N HIS A 350 -20.57 10.67 8.96
CA HIS A 350 -20.32 12.07 8.65
C HIS A 350 -21.61 12.90 8.53
N ASN A 351 -22.67 12.29 8.00
CA ASN A 351 -23.97 12.93 7.83
C ASN A 351 -24.90 12.78 9.06
N ASN A 352 -24.42 12.22 10.17
CA ASN A 352 -25.22 11.91 11.37
C ASN A 352 -26.46 11.03 11.06
N ARG A 353 -26.34 10.09 10.12
CA ARG A 353 -27.38 9.13 9.73
C ARG A 353 -27.08 7.74 10.32
N HIS A 354 -26.96 7.66 11.63
CA HIS A 354 -26.53 6.44 12.35
C HIS A 354 -27.37 5.20 12.08
N HIS A 355 -28.67 5.36 11.83
CA HIS A 355 -29.59 4.26 11.52
C HIS A 355 -29.26 3.54 10.20
N LEU A 356 -28.49 4.16 9.29
CA LEU A 356 -28.07 3.58 8.02
C LEU A 356 -26.69 2.88 8.09
N ILE A 357 -26.00 2.97 9.23
CA ILE A 357 -24.68 2.37 9.43
C ILE A 357 -24.85 0.88 9.73
N LYS A 358 -24.18 0.04 8.94
CA LYS A 358 -24.24 -1.43 9.05
C LYS A 358 -23.09 -2.00 9.87
N ASP A 359 -21.90 -1.45 9.69
CA ASP A 359 -20.71 -1.92 10.39
C ASP A 359 -20.79 -1.66 11.91
N ALA A 360 -20.48 -2.68 12.72
CA ALA A 360 -20.65 -2.62 14.17
C ALA A 360 -19.69 -1.62 14.83
N LEU A 361 -18.44 -1.53 14.36
CA LEU A 361 -17.44 -0.61 14.88
C LEU A 361 -17.87 0.83 14.58
N ILE A 362 -18.16 1.14 13.31
CA ILE A 362 -18.57 2.48 12.90
C ILE A 362 -19.91 2.88 13.53
N LYS A 363 -20.84 1.94 13.69
CA LYS A 363 -22.15 2.19 14.31
C LYS A 363 -22.04 2.53 15.79
N SER A 364 -21.04 1.97 16.48
CA SER A 364 -20.80 2.31 17.89
C SER A 364 -20.34 3.76 18.07
N MET A 365 -19.73 4.37 17.04
CA MET A 365 -19.20 5.73 17.10
C MET A 365 -20.31 6.78 17.10
N GLY A 366 -20.21 7.76 18.00
CA GLY A 366 -21.18 8.85 18.11
C GLY A 366 -21.00 9.91 17.02
N CYS A 367 -19.77 10.18 16.61
CA CYS A 367 -19.48 11.16 15.55
C CYS A 367 -18.15 10.88 14.85
N ILE A 368 -17.85 11.65 13.80
CA ILE A 368 -16.58 11.56 13.07
C ILE A 368 -15.34 11.78 13.95
N LYS A 369 -15.45 12.55 15.05
CA LYS A 369 -14.31 12.73 15.97
C LYS A 369 -13.93 11.42 16.67
N ASP A 370 -14.91 10.58 16.99
CA ASP A 370 -14.66 9.28 17.60
C ASP A 370 -13.93 8.36 16.61
N LEU A 371 -14.29 8.43 15.31
CA LEU A 371 -13.57 7.74 14.23
C LEU A 371 -12.15 8.28 14.05
N GLU A 372 -11.95 9.61 14.05
CA GLU A 372 -10.62 10.22 13.99
C GLU A 372 -9.73 9.73 15.14
N GLU A 373 -10.25 9.73 16.37
CA GLU A 373 -9.51 9.27 17.54
C GLU A 373 -9.18 7.78 17.46
N TYR A 374 -10.12 6.95 16.99
CA TYR A 374 -9.88 5.53 16.76
C TYR A 374 -8.75 5.32 15.75
N ILE A 375 -8.79 6.00 14.59
CA ILE A 375 -7.77 5.92 13.55
C ILE A 375 -6.40 6.33 14.09
N GLU A 376 -6.33 7.41 14.88
CA GLU A 376 -5.08 7.87 15.49
C GLU A 376 -4.52 6.86 16.51
N LYS A 377 -5.36 6.29 17.38
CA LYS A 377 -4.93 5.31 18.38
C LYS A 377 -4.56 3.95 17.76
N THR A 378 -5.18 3.58 16.64
CA THR A 378 -4.97 2.28 16.00
C THR A 378 -4.06 2.32 14.78
N GLU A 379 -3.75 3.49 14.20
CA GLU A 379 -3.08 3.62 12.90
C GLU A 379 -3.82 2.90 11.75
N ASP A 380 -5.16 2.94 11.73
CA ASP A 380 -5.95 2.32 10.66
C ASP A 380 -5.90 3.17 9.36
N ALA A 381 -5.02 2.75 8.44
CA ALA A 381 -4.82 3.44 7.18
C ALA A 381 -6.03 3.39 6.23
N GLN A 382 -6.84 2.33 6.28
CA GLN A 382 -7.98 2.17 5.38
C GLN A 382 -9.16 3.03 5.83
N LEU A 383 -9.47 3.03 7.12
CA LEU A 383 -10.48 3.96 7.69
C LEU A 383 -10.02 5.41 7.55
N GLY A 384 -8.73 5.69 7.73
CA GLY A 384 -8.12 7.00 7.44
C GLY A 384 -8.39 7.47 6.01
N MET A 385 -8.09 6.60 5.04
CA MET A 385 -8.36 6.86 3.62
C MET A 385 -9.85 7.12 3.35
N MET A 386 -10.75 6.29 3.88
CA MET A 386 -12.19 6.48 3.69
C MET A 386 -12.67 7.81 4.25
N LEU A 387 -12.18 8.17 5.44
CA LEU A 387 -12.50 9.43 6.08
C LEU A 387 -12.03 10.63 5.24
N GLU A 388 -10.85 10.55 4.62
CA GLU A 388 -10.37 11.58 3.69
C GLU A 388 -11.25 11.71 2.45
N ILE A 389 -11.66 10.58 1.84
CA ILE A 389 -12.57 10.57 0.69
C ILE A 389 -13.90 11.22 1.06
N VAL A 390 -14.49 10.81 2.19
CA VAL A 390 -15.77 11.34 2.66
C VAL A 390 -15.67 12.83 2.96
N LYS A 391 -14.59 13.29 3.58
CA LYS A 391 -14.37 14.73 3.83
C LYS A 391 -14.21 15.53 2.54
N LYS A 392 -13.61 14.94 1.50
CA LYS A 392 -13.34 15.63 0.22
C LYS A 392 -14.57 15.69 -0.68
N TYR A 393 -15.31 14.59 -0.79
CA TYR A 393 -16.42 14.45 -1.75
C TYR A 393 -17.81 14.50 -1.12
N GLY A 394 -17.92 14.30 0.19
CA GLY A 394 -19.21 14.27 0.88
C GLY A 394 -20.18 13.31 0.19
N ASN A 395 -21.36 13.82 -0.15
CA ASN A 395 -22.43 13.04 -0.77
C ASN A 395 -22.20 12.72 -2.26
N ASP A 396 -21.35 13.47 -2.96
CA ASP A 396 -21.07 13.26 -4.39
C ASP A 396 -20.44 11.88 -4.65
N ILE A 397 -19.84 11.28 -3.61
CA ILE A 397 -19.25 9.94 -3.67
C ILE A 397 -20.26 8.87 -4.09
N TYR A 398 -21.56 9.04 -3.83
CA TYR A 398 -22.59 8.11 -4.27
C TYR A 398 -22.62 7.99 -5.80
N ASP A 399 -22.77 9.12 -6.49
CA ASP A 399 -22.86 9.16 -7.95
C ASP A 399 -21.55 8.74 -8.61
N ILE A 400 -20.43 9.14 -7.99
CA ILE A 400 -19.10 8.76 -8.44
C ILE A 400 -18.92 7.24 -8.41
N ILE A 401 -19.14 6.61 -7.26
CA ILE A 401 -18.96 5.16 -7.12
C ILE A 401 -19.95 4.41 -8.01
N LYS A 402 -21.18 4.93 -8.17
CA LYS A 402 -22.16 4.37 -9.11
C LYS A 402 -21.63 4.34 -10.53
N LYS A 403 -21.13 5.48 -11.05
CA LYS A 403 -20.55 5.56 -12.41
C LYS A 403 -19.34 4.64 -12.59
N ILE A 404 -18.48 4.52 -11.57
CA ILE A 404 -17.34 3.61 -11.62
C ILE A 404 -17.83 2.16 -11.69
N LYS A 405 -18.83 1.78 -10.88
CA LYS A 405 -19.42 0.43 -10.90
C LYS A 405 -20.09 0.11 -12.23
N GLU A 406 -20.79 1.06 -12.84
CA GLU A 406 -21.44 0.87 -14.16
C GLU A 406 -20.44 0.57 -15.28
N LYS A 407 -19.23 1.14 -15.21
CA LYS A 407 -18.15 0.91 -16.17
C LYS A 407 -17.22 -0.24 -15.80
N HIS A 408 -17.35 -0.80 -14.59
CA HIS A 408 -16.46 -1.82 -14.10
C HIS A 408 -16.81 -3.20 -14.69
N VAL A 409 -15.87 -3.82 -15.39
CA VAL A 409 -16.02 -5.21 -15.86
C VAL A 409 -15.66 -6.21 -14.76
N THR A 410 -16.28 -7.40 -14.80
CA THR A 410 -16.01 -8.47 -13.84
C THR A 410 -14.67 -9.15 -14.11
N ASN A 411 -14.19 -9.95 -13.14
CA ASN A 411 -12.90 -10.64 -13.24
C ASN A 411 -12.79 -11.55 -14.47
N ASP A 412 -13.87 -12.25 -14.82
CA ASP A 412 -13.90 -13.17 -15.97
C ASP A 412 -13.76 -12.43 -17.30
N ASP A 413 -14.04 -11.13 -17.31
CA ASP A 413 -14.01 -10.25 -18.48
C ASP A 413 -12.85 -9.25 -18.44
N LYS A 414 -11.82 -9.49 -17.61
CA LYS A 414 -10.66 -8.61 -17.47
C LYS A 414 -10.03 -8.22 -18.81
N GLU A 415 -9.98 -9.14 -19.76
CA GLU A 415 -9.39 -8.92 -21.09
C GLU A 415 -10.16 -7.90 -21.94
N LYS A 416 -11.45 -7.65 -21.63
CA LYS A 416 -12.28 -6.63 -22.28
C LYS A 416 -11.98 -5.22 -21.76
N ALA A 417 -11.31 -5.10 -20.61
CA ALA A 417 -11.04 -3.79 -20.02
C ALA A 417 -10.09 -2.96 -20.89
N GLU A 418 -10.50 -1.75 -21.23
CA GLU A 418 -9.67 -0.78 -21.96
C GLU A 418 -8.52 -0.27 -21.08
N ILE A 419 -8.73 -0.27 -19.76
CA ILE A 419 -7.75 0.16 -18.77
C ILE A 419 -7.94 -0.57 -17.44
N VAL A 420 -6.82 -0.97 -16.84
CA VAL A 420 -6.76 -1.62 -15.54
C VAL A 420 -6.28 -0.61 -14.49
N PHE A 421 -6.99 -0.48 -13.38
CA PHE A 421 -6.58 0.27 -12.21
C PHE A 421 -6.02 -0.70 -11.18
N SER A 422 -4.79 -0.46 -10.73
CA SER A 422 -4.16 -1.28 -9.70
C SER A 422 -3.33 -0.42 -8.76
N THR A 423 -3.28 -0.80 -7.47
CA THR A 423 -2.17 -0.33 -6.66
C THR A 423 -0.88 -1.06 -7.03
N VAL A 424 0.26 -0.43 -6.76
CA VAL A 424 1.59 -1.02 -6.99
C VAL A 424 1.76 -2.39 -6.31
N HIS A 425 1.18 -2.56 -5.13
CA HIS A 425 1.21 -3.83 -4.37
C HIS A 425 0.46 -4.95 -5.06
N ARG A 426 -0.67 -4.64 -5.71
CA ARG A 426 -1.54 -5.64 -6.36
C ARG A 426 -1.02 -6.07 -7.72
N CYS A 427 -0.44 -5.14 -8.47
CA CYS A 427 0.13 -5.46 -9.78
C CYS A 427 1.55 -6.04 -9.72
N LYS A 428 2.13 -6.20 -8.53
CA LYS A 428 3.43 -6.86 -8.39
C LYS A 428 3.35 -8.29 -8.94
N GLY A 429 4.32 -8.65 -9.78
CA GLY A 429 4.32 -9.89 -10.55
C GLY A 429 3.52 -9.85 -11.87
N MET A 430 2.69 -8.82 -12.08
CA MET A 430 2.03 -8.55 -13.36
C MET A 430 2.89 -7.65 -14.25
N GLU A 431 2.52 -7.57 -15.52
CA GLU A 431 3.20 -6.78 -16.55
C GLU A 431 2.17 -6.21 -17.51
N TYR A 432 2.37 -4.97 -17.97
CA TYR A 432 1.47 -4.28 -18.90
C TYR A 432 2.26 -3.68 -20.04
N ASP A 433 1.64 -3.52 -21.21
CA ASP A 433 2.30 -2.92 -22.35
C ASP A 433 2.49 -1.41 -22.17
N ALA A 434 1.49 -0.73 -21.61
CA ALA A 434 1.58 0.67 -21.21
C ALA A 434 1.13 0.88 -19.77
N VAL A 435 1.90 1.69 -19.04
CA VAL A 435 1.63 2.05 -17.64
C VAL A 435 1.46 3.56 -17.50
N HIS A 436 0.49 3.99 -16.72
CA HIS A 436 0.27 5.37 -16.31
C HIS A 436 0.41 5.47 -14.79
N LEU A 437 1.38 6.24 -14.31
CA LEU A 437 1.59 6.44 -12.88
C LEU A 437 0.72 7.56 -12.34
N VAL A 438 0.08 7.31 -11.19
CA VAL A 438 -0.58 8.36 -10.41
C VAL A 438 0.49 9.22 -9.72
N ASN A 439 0.23 10.52 -9.53
CA ASN A 439 1.14 11.43 -8.84
C ASN A 439 1.03 11.30 -7.30
N ASP A 440 1.14 10.08 -6.77
CA ASP A 440 1.05 9.77 -5.34
C ASP A 440 2.23 8.93 -4.81
N PHE A 441 3.30 8.80 -5.60
CA PHE A 441 4.56 8.18 -5.20
C PHE A 441 5.53 9.20 -4.58
N ILE A 442 6.62 8.71 -3.99
CA ILE A 442 7.72 9.53 -3.49
C ILE A 442 8.41 10.28 -4.64
N THR A 443 8.86 11.51 -4.37
CA THR A 443 9.60 12.35 -5.30
C THR A 443 11.05 12.48 -4.83
N GLU A 444 11.99 12.78 -5.73
CA GLU A 444 13.40 12.96 -5.39
C GLU A 444 13.60 14.00 -4.28
N SER A 445 12.98 15.17 -4.38
CA SER A 445 13.05 16.21 -3.35
C SER A 445 12.50 15.78 -1.99
N LYS A 446 11.50 14.87 -1.97
CA LYS A 446 10.99 14.31 -0.72
C LYS A 446 11.96 13.28 -0.15
N VAL A 447 12.65 12.49 -0.99
CA VAL A 447 13.70 11.58 -0.53
C VAL A 447 14.83 12.36 0.11
N GLU A 448 15.39 13.36 -0.58
CA GLU A 448 16.47 14.22 -0.06
C GLU A 448 16.10 14.82 1.32
N ARG A 449 14.91 15.42 1.42
CA ARG A 449 14.44 16.00 2.68
C ARG A 449 14.24 14.96 3.78
N GLN A 450 13.56 13.86 3.48
CA GLN A 450 13.24 12.83 4.47
C GLN A 450 14.47 12.05 4.92
N ALA A 451 15.45 11.85 4.04
CA ALA A 451 16.73 11.25 4.39
C ALA A 451 17.48 12.13 5.42
N HIS A 452 17.50 13.44 5.21
CA HIS A 452 18.06 14.35 6.22
C HIS A 452 17.25 14.31 7.53
N ASP A 453 15.91 14.39 7.46
CA ASP A 453 15.05 14.43 8.65
C ASP A 453 15.08 13.12 9.47
N PHE A 454 15.38 11.97 8.84
CA PHE A 454 15.31 10.64 9.45
C PHE A 454 16.69 10.02 9.73
N GLU A 455 17.79 10.76 9.60
CA GLU A 455 19.18 10.27 9.69
C GLU A 455 19.43 9.33 10.90
N LYS A 456 18.79 9.60 12.04
CA LYS A 456 18.95 8.84 13.29
C LYS A 456 17.85 7.80 13.56
N ASP A 457 16.93 7.59 12.62
CA ASP A 457 15.76 6.72 12.77
C ASP A 457 15.78 5.63 11.68
N GLU A 458 16.47 4.52 11.97
CA GLU A 458 16.64 3.38 11.06
C GLU A 458 15.31 2.85 10.52
N LYS A 459 14.25 2.87 11.34
CA LYS A 459 12.93 2.39 10.94
C LYS A 459 12.28 3.31 9.91
N LYS A 460 12.40 4.63 10.08
CA LYS A 460 11.92 5.59 9.07
C LYS A 460 12.76 5.53 7.80
N MET A 461 14.06 5.30 7.90
CA MET A 461 14.92 5.07 6.74
C MET A 461 14.55 3.82 5.96
N SER A 462 14.27 2.72 6.65
CA SER A 462 13.77 1.50 6.02
C SER A 462 12.45 1.73 5.27
N LYS A 463 11.52 2.50 5.85
CA LYS A 463 10.27 2.91 5.18
C LYS A 463 10.52 3.80 3.96
N LEU A 464 11.46 4.75 4.06
CA LEU A 464 11.83 5.60 2.93
C LEU A 464 12.43 4.79 1.77
N ASN A 465 13.29 3.82 2.09
CA ASN A 465 13.84 2.88 1.11
C ASN A 465 12.73 2.05 0.42
N GLU A 466 11.72 1.62 1.17
CA GLU A 466 10.56 0.92 0.61
C GLU A 466 9.73 1.83 -0.32
N GLU A 467 9.56 3.12 -0.01
CA GLU A 467 8.88 4.07 -0.91
C GLU A 467 9.62 4.24 -2.24
N ILE A 468 10.96 4.20 -2.25
CA ILE A 468 11.75 4.16 -3.49
C ILE A 468 11.51 2.84 -4.24
N ASN A 469 11.51 1.70 -3.54
CA ASN A 469 11.20 0.39 -4.12
C ASN A 469 9.82 0.37 -4.78
N LEU A 470 8.82 1.02 -4.16
CA LEU A 470 7.47 1.12 -4.71
C LEU A 470 7.45 1.85 -6.06
N LEU A 471 8.17 2.98 -6.18
CA LEU A 471 8.29 3.67 -7.47
C LEU A 471 9.03 2.80 -8.50
N TYR A 472 10.14 2.16 -8.11
CA TYR A 472 10.86 1.23 -9.00
C TYR A 472 9.98 0.06 -9.48
N VAL A 473 9.20 -0.56 -8.60
CA VAL A 473 8.25 -1.63 -8.96
C VAL A 473 7.25 -1.11 -9.98
N ALA A 474 6.70 0.10 -9.76
CA ALA A 474 5.70 0.70 -10.64
C ALA A 474 6.27 1.03 -12.03
N VAL A 475 7.44 1.67 -12.09
CA VAL A 475 8.17 1.98 -13.34
C VAL A 475 8.48 0.71 -14.13
N THR A 476 8.89 -0.36 -13.45
CA THR A 476 9.28 -1.62 -14.09
C THR A 476 8.11 -2.54 -14.46
N ARG A 477 6.84 -2.13 -14.25
CA ARG A 477 5.67 -2.91 -14.70
C ARG A 477 5.40 -2.79 -16.20
N THR A 478 5.91 -1.75 -16.85
CA THR A 478 5.72 -1.56 -18.29
C THR A 478 6.62 -2.47 -19.12
N LYS A 479 6.14 -2.90 -20.29
CA LYS A 479 6.92 -3.56 -21.34
C LYS A 479 7.36 -2.61 -22.44
N ASN A 480 6.60 -1.53 -22.66
CA ASN A 480 6.80 -0.62 -23.78
C ASN A 480 6.74 0.85 -23.35
N THR A 481 5.57 1.36 -22.99
CA THR A 481 5.36 2.81 -22.76
C THR A 481 5.08 3.12 -21.29
N LEU A 482 5.71 4.17 -20.76
CA LEU A 482 5.45 4.69 -19.42
C LEU A 482 4.96 6.13 -19.49
N HIS A 483 3.78 6.41 -18.96
CA HIS A 483 3.32 7.77 -18.67
C HIS A 483 3.62 8.08 -17.20
N ILE A 484 4.45 9.09 -16.95
CA ILE A 484 4.93 9.44 -15.62
C ILE A 484 4.74 10.94 -15.36
N PRO A 485 4.14 11.34 -14.22
CA PRO A 485 4.13 12.74 -13.78
C PRO A 485 5.53 13.33 -13.71
N GLU A 486 5.69 14.58 -14.14
CA GLU A 486 6.98 15.29 -14.14
C GLU A 486 7.63 15.30 -12.75
N GLU A 487 6.85 15.38 -11.68
CA GLU A 487 7.36 15.39 -10.30
C GLU A 487 7.97 14.06 -9.82
N LEU A 488 7.65 12.96 -10.51
CA LEU A 488 8.21 11.63 -10.21
C LEU A 488 9.46 11.31 -11.03
N LEU A 489 9.83 12.15 -12.00
CA LEU A 489 11.05 11.97 -12.78
C LEU A 489 12.26 12.43 -11.96
N PRO A 490 13.39 11.70 -12.03
CA PRO A 490 14.65 12.22 -11.52
C PRO A 490 15.02 13.55 -12.19
N LYS A 491 15.62 14.45 -11.41
CA LYS A 491 16.20 15.70 -11.91
C LYS A 491 17.13 15.42 -13.09
N ASP A 492 17.03 16.27 -14.10
CA ASP A 492 17.84 16.21 -15.32
C ASP A 492 17.73 14.89 -16.12
N PHE A 493 16.67 14.10 -15.90
CA PHE A 493 16.46 12.87 -16.67
C PHE A 493 16.18 13.21 -18.15
N PRO A 494 16.95 12.65 -19.11
CA PRO A 494 16.81 12.98 -20.51
C PRO A 494 15.46 12.50 -21.06
N LYS A 495 14.91 13.26 -22.02
CA LYS A 495 13.70 12.83 -22.74
C LYS A 495 14.00 11.56 -23.54
N GLN A 496 13.17 10.54 -23.37
CA GLN A 496 13.27 9.26 -24.08
C GLN A 496 11.93 8.91 -24.71
N GLU A 497 11.94 8.24 -25.87
CA GLU A 497 10.73 7.99 -26.67
C GLU A 497 9.65 7.20 -25.93
N GLN A 498 10.05 6.25 -25.08
CA GLN A 498 9.14 5.37 -24.35
C GLN A 498 8.63 5.96 -23.04
N ILE A 499 9.12 7.13 -22.64
CA ILE A 499 8.76 7.82 -21.39
C ILE A 499 8.02 9.10 -21.73
N ILE A 500 6.70 9.09 -21.50
CA ILE A 500 5.79 10.18 -21.77
C ILE A 500 5.57 10.97 -20.48
N ILE A 501 6.08 12.20 -20.45
CA ILE A 501 5.96 13.09 -19.29
C ILE A 501 4.54 13.67 -19.24
N ILE A 502 3.85 13.44 -18.12
CA ILE A 502 2.58 14.08 -17.81
C ILE A 502 2.90 15.38 -17.08
N LYS A 503 2.76 16.51 -17.77
CA LYS A 503 2.88 17.82 -17.14
C LYS A 503 1.68 18.06 -16.24
N LYS A 504 1.91 18.77 -15.14
CA LYS A 504 0.85 19.26 -14.26
C LYS A 504 -0.11 20.12 -15.09
N GLU A 505 -1.35 19.66 -15.28
CA GLU A 505 -2.38 20.58 -15.73
C GLU A 505 -2.50 21.66 -14.65
N GLU A 506 -2.40 22.94 -15.03
CA GLU A 506 -2.88 24.00 -14.16
C GLU A 506 -4.28 23.60 -13.71
N PRO A 507 -4.63 23.70 -12.40
CA PRO A 507 -5.95 23.35 -11.95
C PRO A 507 -6.93 24.20 -12.76
N LYS A 508 -7.56 23.60 -13.77
CA LYS A 508 -8.76 24.14 -14.38
C LYS A 508 -9.67 24.34 -13.19
N GLU A 509 -10.10 25.59 -12.96
CA GLU A 509 -11.18 25.85 -12.04
C GLU A 509 -12.24 24.79 -12.33
N ILE A 510 -12.50 23.91 -11.36
CA ILE A 510 -13.67 23.06 -11.41
C ILE A 510 -14.80 24.07 -11.38
N LYS A 511 -15.26 24.50 -12.56
CA LYS A 511 -16.50 25.24 -12.67
C LYS A 511 -17.51 24.32 -11.99
N PRO A 512 -18.21 24.80 -10.95
CA PRO A 512 -19.32 24.02 -10.42
C PRO A 512 -20.15 23.64 -11.64
N VAL A 513 -20.42 22.34 -11.79
CA VAL A 513 -21.35 21.88 -12.81
C VAL A 513 -22.64 22.63 -12.52
N VAL A 514 -22.90 23.68 -13.30
CA VAL A 514 -24.20 24.33 -13.31
C VAL A 514 -25.11 23.28 -13.93
N MET A 515 -25.76 22.49 -13.08
CA MET A 515 -26.92 21.74 -13.51
C MET A 515 -27.96 22.76 -13.94
N GLU A 516 -28.32 22.76 -15.20
CA GLU A 516 -29.57 23.37 -15.65
C GLU A 516 -30.69 22.82 -14.76
N SER A 517 -31.30 23.75 -14.03
CA SER A 517 -32.50 23.65 -13.20
C SER A 517 -33.11 22.25 -13.03
N PHE A 518 -32.76 21.57 -11.94
CA PHE A 518 -33.59 20.50 -11.39
C PHE A 518 -34.25 21.01 -10.11
N ASN A 519 -35.58 21.08 -10.14
CA ASN A 519 -36.42 21.70 -9.11
C ASN A 519 -36.59 20.75 -7.91
N PRO A 520 -36.03 21.05 -6.72
CA PRO A 520 -36.13 20.16 -5.58
C PRO A 520 -37.43 20.45 -4.80
N LYS A 521 -38.43 19.57 -4.96
CA LYS A 521 -39.43 19.39 -3.91
C LYS A 521 -38.77 18.60 -2.77
N TYR A 522 -39.06 19.04 -1.54
CA TYR A 522 -38.61 18.53 -0.24
C TYR A 522 -37.37 19.24 0.35
N GLY A 523 -37.66 19.95 1.45
CA GLY A 523 -36.87 21.05 1.97
C GLY A 523 -35.74 20.65 2.91
N TYR A 524 -34.70 21.48 2.88
CA TYR A 524 -33.56 21.44 3.79
C TYR A 524 -33.52 22.71 4.63
N SER A 525 -33.49 22.51 5.94
CA SER A 525 -33.22 23.53 6.95
C SER A 525 -31.74 23.94 6.90
N LYS A 526 -31.49 25.25 6.91
CA LYS A 526 -30.18 25.91 7.06
C LYS A 526 -29.66 25.73 8.48
N TYR A 527 -28.34 25.51 8.67
CA TYR A 527 -27.49 26.00 9.79
C TYR A 527 -26.04 25.52 9.48
N THR A 528 -25.05 26.34 9.09
CA THR A 528 -24.14 27.29 9.80
C THR A 528 -23.21 26.70 10.89
N GLY A 529 -21.88 26.84 10.69
CA GLY A 529 -20.84 26.94 11.73
C GLY A 529 -19.95 25.70 11.94
N THR A 530 -18.83 25.51 11.23
CA THR A 530 -17.43 25.94 11.52
C THR A 530 -16.64 25.21 12.62
N LYS A 531 -15.57 24.51 12.22
CA LYS A 531 -14.15 24.76 12.59
C LYS A 531 -13.22 23.98 11.63
N ARG A 532 -12.40 24.69 10.84
CA ARG A 532 -11.48 24.15 9.81
C ARG A 532 -10.07 23.97 10.38
N LYS A 533 -9.42 22.83 10.06
CA LYS A 533 -8.04 22.45 10.45
C LYS A 533 -6.98 23.18 9.58
N THR A 534 -5.79 23.35 10.16
CA THR A 534 -4.64 24.19 9.76
C THR A 534 -4.10 23.98 8.33
N TYR A 535 -4.22 22.77 7.77
CA TYR A 535 -3.80 22.47 6.39
C TYR A 535 -4.55 23.30 5.32
N ALA A 536 -5.77 23.75 5.62
CA ALA A 536 -6.52 24.63 4.71
C ALA A 536 -5.96 26.06 4.67
N VAL A 537 -5.24 26.51 5.72
CA VAL A 537 -4.70 27.87 5.81
C VAL A 537 -3.50 28.04 4.88
N GLU A 538 -2.63 27.02 4.80
CA GLU A 538 -1.46 27.02 3.91
C GLU A 538 -1.87 27.06 2.44
N LEU A 539 -2.91 26.28 2.07
CA LEU A 539 -3.49 26.30 0.73
C LEU A 539 -4.20 27.61 0.36
N ILE A 540 -4.73 28.36 1.34
CA ILE A 540 -5.37 29.67 1.07
C ILE A 540 -4.32 30.79 0.99
N ARG A 541 -3.20 30.67 1.73
CA ARG A 541 -2.09 31.63 1.71
C ARG A 541 -1.32 31.65 0.39
N THR A 542 -1.41 30.59 -0.43
CA THR A 542 -0.87 30.62 -1.81
C THR A 542 -1.60 31.61 -2.72
N LYS A 543 -2.89 31.91 -2.45
CA LYS A 543 -3.72 32.86 -3.21
C LYS A 543 -3.88 34.22 -2.52
N TYR A 544 -3.83 34.25 -1.19
CA TYR A 544 -4.00 35.45 -0.37
C TYR A 544 -2.94 35.46 0.75
N GLY A 545 -1.79 36.09 0.50
CA GLY A 545 -0.60 36.00 1.37
C GLY A 545 -0.84 36.39 2.84
N GLU A 546 -1.80 37.27 3.10
CA GLU A 546 -2.15 37.76 4.44
C GLU A 546 -3.39 37.06 5.03
N ALA A 547 -3.85 35.96 4.42
CA ALA A 547 -5.01 35.22 4.90
C ALA A 547 -4.82 34.70 6.34
N TYR A 548 -5.85 34.95 7.15
CA TYR A 548 -5.96 34.55 8.56
C TYR A 548 -4.94 35.18 9.52
N LYS A 549 -4.23 36.25 9.12
CA LYS A 549 -3.49 37.07 10.07
C LYS A 549 -4.44 37.99 10.87
N PRO A 550 -4.13 38.32 12.13
CA PRO A 550 -4.91 39.31 12.89
C PRO A 550 -4.91 40.66 12.16
N TRP A 551 -5.97 41.44 12.33
CA TRP A 551 -6.06 42.83 11.84
C TRP A 551 -5.36 43.75 12.84
N THR A 552 -4.56 44.71 12.35
CA THR A 552 -3.98 45.77 13.19
C THR A 552 -4.86 47.02 13.19
N PRO A 553 -4.75 47.90 14.20
CA PRO A 553 -5.50 49.16 14.24
C PRO A 553 -5.31 50.04 12.98
N GLU A 554 -4.10 50.09 12.44
CA GLU A 554 -3.78 50.84 11.23
C GLU A 554 -4.47 50.22 9.99
N GLN A 555 -4.60 48.89 9.96
CA GLN A 555 -5.32 48.19 8.89
C GLN A 555 -6.83 48.42 8.98
N ASP A 556 -7.39 48.54 10.18
CA ASP A 556 -8.81 48.88 10.37
C ASP A 556 -9.11 50.32 9.94
N GLU A 557 -8.25 51.27 10.29
CA GLU A 557 -8.36 52.66 9.87
C GLU A 557 -8.27 52.77 8.34
N LYS A 558 -7.30 52.08 7.73
CA LYS A 558 -7.14 52.05 6.28
C LYS A 558 -8.32 51.39 5.57
N LEU A 559 -8.84 50.28 6.13
CA LEU A 559 -10.00 49.59 5.59
C LEU A 559 -11.25 50.48 5.63
N THR A 560 -11.43 51.23 6.72
CA THR A 560 -12.53 52.20 6.90
C THR A 560 -12.42 53.35 5.89
N GLN A 561 -11.22 53.90 5.68
CA GLN A 561 -10.99 54.93 4.67
C GLN A 561 -11.28 54.45 3.25
N MET A 562 -10.80 53.26 2.88
CA MET A 562 -11.04 52.70 1.54
C MET A 562 -12.53 52.42 1.29
N PHE A 563 -13.25 51.94 2.31
CA PHE A 563 -14.70 51.73 2.25
C PHE A 563 -15.47 53.05 2.10
N ASN A 564 -15.18 54.06 2.92
CA ASN A 564 -15.85 55.37 2.84
C ASN A 564 -15.54 56.12 1.54
N ASN A 565 -14.41 55.83 0.91
CA ASN A 565 -14.03 56.35 -0.40
C ASN A 565 -14.55 55.48 -1.57
N ASN A 566 -15.50 54.57 -1.36
CA ASN A 566 -16.15 53.73 -2.37
C ASN A 566 -15.18 52.90 -3.25
N HIS A 567 -14.05 52.44 -2.70
CA HIS A 567 -13.17 51.53 -3.43
C HIS A 567 -13.88 50.19 -3.68
N SER A 568 -13.63 49.57 -4.84
CA SER A 568 -14.24 48.29 -5.19
C SER A 568 -13.71 47.15 -4.31
N ASP A 569 -14.55 46.12 -4.10
CA ASP A 569 -14.16 44.91 -3.35
C ASP A 569 -12.84 44.30 -3.87
N THR A 570 -12.61 44.36 -5.18
CA THR A 570 -11.39 43.89 -5.84
C THR A 570 -10.15 44.68 -5.44
N GLU A 571 -10.26 46.00 -5.29
CA GLU A 571 -9.15 46.88 -4.88
C GLU A 571 -8.82 46.66 -3.40
N ILE A 572 -9.83 46.50 -2.55
CA ILE A 572 -9.66 46.24 -1.12
C ILE A 572 -9.02 44.85 -0.91
N ILE A 573 -9.47 43.83 -1.65
CA ILE A 573 -8.88 42.47 -1.62
C ILE A 573 -7.41 42.49 -2.03
N LYS A 574 -7.09 43.21 -3.10
CA LYS A 574 -5.71 43.31 -3.59
C LYS A 574 -4.81 44.06 -2.62
N HIS A 575 -5.29 45.16 -2.03
CA HIS A 575 -4.53 45.97 -1.09
C HIS A 575 -4.18 45.21 0.20
N PHE A 576 -5.13 44.47 0.77
CA PHE A 576 -4.92 43.75 2.03
C PHE A 576 -4.40 42.32 1.86
N GLY A 577 -4.35 41.80 0.63
CA GLY A 577 -3.92 40.43 0.37
C GLY A 577 -4.77 39.37 1.09
N ARG A 578 -6.06 39.67 1.31
CA ARG A 578 -7.02 38.85 2.08
C ARG A 578 -8.25 38.55 1.23
N ASN A 579 -8.90 37.41 1.48
CA ASN A 579 -10.10 37.04 0.72
C ASN A 579 -11.31 37.95 1.03
N ALA A 580 -12.28 38.01 0.12
CA ALA A 580 -13.48 38.84 0.22
C ALA A 580 -14.28 38.61 1.51
N GLY A 581 -14.35 37.36 1.97
CA GLY A 581 -15.04 36.99 3.20
C GLY A 581 -14.40 37.61 4.45
N ALA A 582 -13.07 37.65 4.52
CA ALA A 582 -12.34 38.26 5.63
C ALA A 582 -12.53 39.78 5.69
N ILE A 583 -12.55 40.44 4.53
CA ILE A 583 -12.80 41.88 4.41
C ILE A 583 -14.24 42.21 4.82
N ARG A 584 -15.24 41.53 4.24
CA ARG A 584 -16.66 41.75 4.57
C ARG A 584 -16.97 41.42 6.03
N SER A 585 -16.34 40.39 6.59
CA SER A 585 -16.48 40.08 8.02
C SER A 585 -15.86 41.16 8.91
N ARG A 586 -14.79 41.83 8.47
CA ARG A 586 -14.15 42.90 9.26
C ARG A 586 -14.91 44.21 9.16
N LEU A 587 -15.36 44.61 7.97
CA LEU A 587 -16.24 45.78 7.77
C LEU A 587 -17.48 45.69 8.65
N ASN A 588 -18.15 44.53 8.68
CA ASN A 588 -19.28 44.28 9.58
C ASN A 588 -18.94 44.45 11.07
N LYS A 589 -17.71 44.10 11.49
CA LYS A 589 -17.26 44.25 12.88
C LYS A 589 -16.87 45.69 13.22
N LEU A 590 -16.49 46.49 12.22
CA LEU A 590 -16.25 47.93 12.32
C LEU A 590 -17.55 48.75 12.19
N GLY A 591 -18.71 48.10 12.00
CA GLY A 591 -20.01 48.76 11.87
C GLY A 591 -20.26 49.38 10.49
N LEU A 592 -19.43 49.07 9.50
CA LEU A 592 -19.50 49.57 8.13
C LEU A 592 -20.20 48.50 7.28
N LYS A 593 -21.36 48.83 6.70
CA LYS A 593 -22.19 47.91 5.91
C LYS A 593 -22.49 48.47 4.55
#